data_AF-A0A2H0QLS2-F1
#
_entry.id   AF-A0A2H0QLS2-F1
#
_cell.length_a   1.000
_cell.length_b   1.000
_cell.length_c   1.000
_cell.angle_alpha   90.00
_cell.angle_beta   90.00
_cell.angle_gamma   90.00
#
_symmetry.space_group_name_H-M   'P 1'
#
loop_
_entity.id
_entity.type
_entity.pdbx_description
1 polymer ?
#
loop_
_entity_poly.entity_id
_entity_poly.type
_entity_poly.pdbx_seq_one_letter_code
_entity_poly.pdbx_strand_id
1 'polypeptide(L)' 'MNTKEFPHEFFVEITQQEFYLGRITVNKMPKGHTCEISIVQRESKKIIKHVDTLYEIEEYAEAVDRAVQKLSHFLKNQL' A
#
# COMPACT_ATOMS: atom_id res chain seq x y z
N MET A 1 15.77 -12.53 -17.81
CA MET A 1 14.66 -11.54 -17.70
C MET A 1 14.04 -11.73 -16.33
N ASN A 2 14.23 -10.81 -15.39
CA ASN A 2 13.56 -10.89 -14.09
C ASN A 2 12.13 -10.40 -14.29
N THR A 3 11.21 -11.33 -14.54
CA THR A 3 9.78 -11.09 -14.40
C THR A 3 9.55 -10.71 -12.94
N LYS A 4 9.45 -9.40 -12.67
CA LYS A 4 9.00 -8.91 -11.37
C LYS A 4 7.58 -9.43 -11.17
N GLU A 5 7.44 -10.50 -10.40
CA GLU A 5 6.16 -11.16 -10.16
C GLU A 5 5.28 -10.22 -9.33
N PHE A 6 4.15 -9.82 -9.92
CA PHE A 6 3.10 -9.13 -9.18
C PHE A 6 2.27 -10.17 -8.42
N PRO A 7 1.72 -9.83 -7.24
CA PRO A 7 1.74 -8.51 -6.61
C PRO A 7 3.08 -8.17 -5.92
N HIS A 8 3.42 -6.88 -5.91
CA HIS A 8 4.47 -6.36 -5.04
C HIS A 8 3.85 -5.85 -3.74
N GLU A 9 4.38 -6.31 -2.61
CA GLU A 9 3.89 -5.94 -1.30
C GLU A 9 4.94 -5.16 -0.50
N PHE A 10 4.51 -4.05 0.09
CA PHE A 10 5.32 -3.17 0.91
C PHE A 10 4.69 -3.00 2.28
N PHE A 11 5.52 -3.02 3.32
CA PHE A 11 5.13 -2.69 4.68
C PHE A 11 5.82 -1.40 5.13
N VAL A 12 5.02 -0.48 5.64
CA VAL A 12 5.46 0.84 6.11
C VAL A 12 5.24 0.90 7.62
N GLU A 13 6.29 1.25 8.36
CA GLU A 13 6.18 1.41 9.81
C GLU A 13 5.33 2.63 10.18
N ILE A 14 4.44 2.46 11.16
CA ILE A 14 3.65 3.53 11.75
C ILE A 14 4.30 3.86 13.09
N THR A 15 5.10 4.93 13.14
CA THR A 15 6.00 5.24 14.28
C THR A 15 5.29 5.36 15.63
N GLN A 16 4.02 5.77 15.65
CA GLN A 16 3.24 5.91 16.89
C GLN A 16 2.39 4.68 17.26
N GLN A 17 2.42 3.62 16.44
CA GLN A 17 1.58 2.43 16.63
C GLN A 17 2.38 1.15 16.36
N GLU A 18 3.09 0.67 17.37
CA GLU A 18 4.03 -0.47 17.26
C GLU A 18 3.38 -1.77 16.76
N PHE A 19 2.10 -1.99 17.08
CA PHE A 19 1.35 -3.19 16.69
C PHE A 19 0.82 -3.17 15.26
N TYR A 20 0.93 -2.05 14.55
CA TYR A 20 0.35 -1.87 13.23
C TYR A 20 1.38 -1.47 12.19
N LEU A 21 1.10 -1.87 10.95
CA LEU A 21 1.87 -1.51 9.76
C LEU A 21 0.92 -0.98 8.70
N GLY A 22 1.37 0.00 7.93
CA GLY A 22 0.80 0.27 6.62
C GLY A 22 1.18 -0.86 5.66
N ARG A 23 0.23 -1.33 4.87
CA ARG A 23 0.42 -2.31 3.79
C ARG A 23 0.05 -1.63 2.47
N ILE A 24 0.93 -1.71 1.49
CA ILE A 24 0.68 -1.30 0.11
C ILE A 24 0.90 -2.51 -0.78
N THR A 25 -0.12 -2.89 -1.54
CA THR A 25 -0.05 -4.00 -2.50
C THR A 25 -0.26 -3.44 -3.90
N VAL A 26 0.76 -3.54 -4.74
CA VAL A 26 0.70 -3.11 -6.14
C VAL A 26 0.46 -4.32 -7.01
N ASN A 27 -0.62 -4.30 -7.78
CA ASN A 27 -1.01 -5.30 -8.75
C ASN A 27 -0.78 -4.77 -10.17
N LYS A 28 -0.42 -5.64 -11.12
CA LYS A 28 -0.39 -5.31 -12.54
C LYS A 28 -1.74 -5.57 -13.17
N MET A 29 -2.25 -4.58 -13.89
CA MET A 29 -3.50 -4.66 -14.66
C MET A 29 -3.20 -4.46 -16.15
N PRO A 30 -4.11 -4.88 -17.06
CA PRO A 30 -3.93 -4.64 -18.50
C PRO A 30 -3.72 -3.17 -18.88
N LYS A 31 -4.28 -2.23 -18.10
CA LYS A 31 -4.22 -0.78 -18.33
C LYS A 31 -3.38 -0.01 -17.31
N GLY A 32 -2.40 -0.65 -16.68
CA GLY A 32 -1.53 0.01 -15.68
C GLY A 32 -1.40 -0.82 -14.42
N HIS A 33 -1.55 -0.18 -13.27
CA HIS A 33 -1.39 -0.76 -11.95
C HIS A 33 -2.56 -0.40 -11.04
N THR A 34 -2.81 -1.25 -10.06
CA THR A 34 -3.77 -0.99 -8.99
C THR A 34 -3.05 -1.14 -7.66
N CYS A 35 -3.25 -0.18 -6.76
CA CYS A 35 -2.65 -0.19 -5.44
C CYS A 35 -3.72 -0.34 -4.37
N GLU A 36 -3.63 -1.39 -3.56
CA GLU A 36 -4.44 -1.53 -2.36
C GLU A 36 -3.65 -1.01 -1.16
N ILE A 37 -4.28 -0.17 -0.35
CA ILE A 37 -3.69 0.45 0.82
C ILE A 37 -4.49 0.03 2.04
N SER A 38 -3.81 -0.50 3.05
CA SER A 38 -4.47 -1.01 4.26
C SER A 38 -3.58 -0.81 5.48
N ILE A 39 -4.18 -0.87 6.67
CA ILE A 39 -3.46 -1.04 7.94
C ILE A 39 -3.62 -2.50 8.34
N VAL A 40 -2.52 -3.13 8.74
CA VAL A 40 -2.48 -4.52 9.16
C VAL A 40 -1.87 -4.65 10.55
N GLN A 41 -2.22 -5.72 11.27
CA GLN A 41 -1.50 -6.12 12.48
C GLN A 41 -0.07 -6.59 12.10
N ARG A 42 0.94 -6.12 12.84
CA ARG A 42 2.36 -6.42 12.57
C ARG A 42 2.66 -7.92 12.52
N GLU A 43 2.11 -8.69 13.46
CA GLU A 43 2.37 -10.13 13.61
C GLU A 43 1.59 -10.99 12.61
N SER A 44 0.27 -10.87 12.58
CA SER A 44 -0.58 -11.75 11.77
C SER A 44 -0.75 -11.29 10.32
N LYS A 45 -0.38 -10.04 10.01
CA LYS A 45 -0.71 -9.34 8.76
C LYS A 45 -2.21 -9.25 8.47
N LYS A 46 -3.07 -9.57 9.45
CA LYS A 46 -4.51 -9.40 9.33
C LYS A 46 -4.83 -7.94 9.05
N ILE A 47 -5.60 -7.69 8.00
CA ILE A 47 -6.11 -6.37 7.67
C ILE A 47 -7.05 -5.93 8.78
N ILE A 48 -6.72 -4.81 9.42
CA ILE A 48 -7.55 -4.19 10.47
C ILE A 48 -8.35 -3.01 9.93
N LYS A 49 -7.85 -2.35 8.89
CA LYS A 49 -8.51 -1.21 8.26
C LYS A 49 -8.11 -1.12 6.79
N HIS A 50 -9.10 -1.00 5.93
CA HIS A 50 -8.88 -0.59 4.55
C HIS A 50 -8.73 0.94 4.50
N VAL A 51 -7.71 1.44 3.78
CA VAL A 51 -7.45 2.88 3.65
C VAL A 51 -8.00 3.40 2.34
N ASP A 52 -7.57 2.83 1.22
CA ASP A 52 -8.06 3.17 -0.12
C ASP A 52 -7.58 2.16 -1.17
N THR A 53 -8.14 2.25 -2.37
CA THR A 53 -7.61 1.59 -3.58
C THR A 53 -7.41 2.62 -4.69
N LEU A 54 -6.20 2.64 -5.27
CA LEU A 54 -5.88 3.46 -6.43
C LEU A 54 -5.90 2.60 -7.70
N TYR A 55 -6.51 3.10 -8.77
CA TYR A 55 -6.70 2.37 -10.02
C TYR A 55 -6.01 3.06 -11.19
N GLU A 56 -5.78 2.28 -12.26
CA GLU A 56 -5.36 2.77 -13.59
C GLU A 56 -4.12 3.68 -13.58
N ILE A 57 -3.14 3.38 -12.71
CA ILE A 57 -1.87 4.11 -12.67
C ILE A 57 -0.90 3.48 -13.66
N GLU A 58 -0.55 4.20 -14.72
CA GLU A 58 0.27 3.66 -15.82
C GLU A 58 1.64 3.19 -15.33
N GLU A 59 2.34 4.06 -14.60
CA GLU A 59 3.72 3.82 -14.16
C GLU A 59 3.79 3.20 -12.77
N TYR A 60 4.63 2.17 -12.63
CA TYR A 60 4.79 1.46 -11.36
C TYR A 60 5.33 2.37 -10.24
N ALA A 61 6.31 3.21 -10.56
CA ALA A 61 6.90 4.13 -9.59
C ALA A 61 5.85 5.15 -9.10
N GLU A 62 5.05 5.71 -10.01
CA GLU A 62 3.95 6.60 -9.65
C GLU A 62 2.92 5.87 -8.76
N ALA A 63 2.61 4.61 -9.07
CA ALA A 63 1.65 3.82 -8.32
C ALA A 63 2.08 3.65 -6.85
N VAL A 64 3.38 3.39 -6.62
CA VAL A 64 3.96 3.31 -5.28
C VAL A 64 3.95 4.67 -4.59
N ASP A 65 4.42 5.73 -5.25
CA ASP A 65 4.52 7.07 -4.67
C ASP A 65 3.16 7.60 -4.23
N ARG A 66 2.13 7.44 -5.09
CA ARG A 66 0.76 7.87 -4.77
C ARG A 66 0.16 7.05 -3.64
N ALA A 67 0.46 5.75 -3.56
CA ALA A 67 0.01 4.92 -2.46
C ALA A 67 0.65 5.32 -1.11
N VAL A 68 1.95 5.63 -1.11
CA VAL A 68 2.66 6.13 0.08
C VAL A 68 2.10 7.49 0.51
N GLN A 69 1.88 8.42 -0.43
CA GLN A 69 1.28 9.72 -0.13
C GLN A 69 -0.12 9.57 0.47
N LYS A 70 -0.95 8.68 -0.10
CA LYS A 70 -2.31 8.44 0.39
C LYS A 70 -2.31 7.84 1.80
N LEU A 71 -1.45 6.87 2.06
CA LEU A 71 -1.25 6.32 3.41
C LEU A 71 -0.79 7.39 4.40
N SER A 72 0.19 8.21 4.02
CA SER A 72 0.69 9.31 4.87
C SER A 72 -0.41 10.32 5.21
N HIS A 73 -1.20 10.72 4.22
CA HIS A 73 -2.33 11.65 4.42
C HIS A 73 -3.39 11.06 5.34
N PHE A 74 -3.72 9.78 5.15
CA PHE A 74 -4.66 9.08 6.02
C PHE A 74 -4.18 9.06 7.48
N LEU A 75 -2.91 8.71 7.72
CA LEU A 75 -2.34 8.66 9.07
C LEU A 75 -2.30 10.04 9.74
N LYS A 76 -2.01 11.12 8.98
CA LYS A 76 -2.02 12.50 9.51
C LYS A 76 -3.41 12.98 9.93
N ASN A 77 -4.48 12.49 9.32
CA ASN A 77 -5.86 12.90 9.63
C ASN A 77 -6.52 12.02 10.72
N GLN A 78 -5.82 11.01 11.24
CA GLN A 78 -6.33 10.10 12.28
C GLN A 78 -5.56 10.25 13.61
N LEU A 79 -4.49 11.06 13.61
CA LEU A 79 -3.69 11.47 14.76
C LEU A 79 -4.05 12.91 15.12
#